data_AF-A0A0Q4SK31-F1
#
_entry.id   AF-A0A0Q4SK31-F1
#
_cell.length_a   1.000
_cell.length_b   1.000
_cell.length_c   1.000
_cell.angle_alpha   90.00
_cell.angle_beta   90.00
_cell.angle_gamma   90.00
#
_symmetry.space_group_name_H-M   'P 1'
#
loop_
_entity.id
_entity.type
_entity.pdbx_description
1 polymer ?
#
loop_
_entity_poly.entity_id
_entity_poly.type
_entity_poly.pdbx_seq_one_letter_code
_entity_poly.pdbx_strand_id
1 'polypeptide(L)'
;MDTTNYTNIVSIISSILGVLSALVTVFSFFLNYIKQQKTLEEIDNKLFKQALESGDIKKLGSYLDKNIGNVTIKEFSTNSKIQKKVNNYIQNIISFIGTEEDIKKADTKLHKQEIIHDNDNIKVPNEFYPFIKELQLGQPWNALAQLRRHIEINLREILKSYNIETKEFISISQMLSILDSMNLIPTSYIQDLKYAVAICNKAVHGIDISLPEAEEAIQVTIRAFNEINKDK
;
A
#
# COMPACT_ATOMS: atom_id res chain seq x y z
N MET A 1 23.79 -69.18 -39.97
CA MET A 1 23.82 -68.19 -38.87
C MET A 1 22.44 -68.20 -38.23
N ASP A 2 22.34 -68.60 -36.97
CA ASP A 2 21.05 -68.73 -36.29
C ASP A 2 20.40 -67.36 -36.07
N THR A 3 19.35 -67.10 -36.85
CA THR A 3 18.50 -65.91 -36.73
C THR A 3 17.92 -65.76 -35.31
N THR A 4 17.77 -66.86 -34.60
CA THR A 4 17.27 -66.96 -33.22
C THR A 4 18.17 -66.24 -32.20
N ASN A 5 19.50 -66.28 -32.39
CA ASN A 5 20.43 -65.57 -31.50
C ASN A 5 20.35 -64.06 -31.71
N TYR A 6 20.14 -63.62 -32.95
CA TYR A 6 19.99 -62.20 -33.27
C TYR A 6 18.68 -61.62 -32.71
N THR A 7 17.57 -62.35 -32.82
CA THR A 7 16.28 -61.93 -32.25
C THR A 7 16.32 -61.83 -30.73
N ASN A 8 17.03 -62.73 -30.05
CA ASN A 8 17.18 -62.68 -28.59
C ASN A 8 17.99 -61.45 -28.14
N ILE A 9 19.09 -61.14 -28.83
CA ILE A 9 19.90 -59.94 -28.55
C ILE A 9 19.09 -58.66 -28.78
N VAL A 10 18.34 -58.58 -29.88
CA VAL A 10 17.48 -57.42 -30.18
C VAL A 10 16.39 -57.24 -29.14
N SER A 11 15.78 -58.33 -28.66
CA SER A 11 14.77 -58.28 -27.59
C SER A 11 15.35 -57.77 -26.28
N ILE A 12 16.53 -58.26 -25.88
CA ILE A 12 17.20 -57.83 -24.64
C ILE A 12 17.54 -56.35 -24.69
N ILE A 13 18.11 -55.87 -25.81
CA ILE A 13 18.42 -54.45 -26.01
C ILE A 13 17.15 -53.60 -25.93
N SER A 14 16.06 -54.04 -26.57
CA SER A 14 14.77 -53.34 -26.55
C SER A 14 14.18 -53.26 -25.14
N SER A 15 14.26 -54.33 -24.36
CA SER A 15 13.82 -54.35 -22.96
C SER A 15 14.65 -53.41 -22.09
N ILE A 16 15.98 -53.38 -22.27
CA ILE A 16 16.87 -52.46 -21.54
C ILE A 16 16.55 -51.02 -21.89
N LEU A 17 16.36 -50.69 -23.17
CA LEU A 17 15.99 -49.35 -23.60
C LEU A 17 14.61 -48.91 -23.05
N GLY A 18 13.64 -49.84 -23.01
CA GLY A 18 12.34 -49.59 -22.40
C GLY A 18 12.43 -49.25 -20.91
N VAL A 19 13.23 -50.01 -20.15
CA VAL A 19 13.47 -49.74 -18.72
C VAL A 19 14.21 -48.41 -18.53
N LEU A 20 15.22 -48.13 -19.35
CA LEU A 20 15.98 -46.88 -19.28
C LEU A 20 15.06 -45.67 -19.55
N SER A 21 14.19 -45.77 -20.56
CA SER A 21 13.21 -44.73 -20.86
C SER A 21 12.26 -44.50 -19.69
N ALA A 22 11.74 -45.56 -19.07
CA ALA A 22 10.87 -45.45 -17.90
C ALA A 22 11.57 -44.76 -16.72
N LEU A 23 12.84 -45.10 -16.46
CA LEU A 23 13.63 -44.45 -15.40
C LEU A 23 13.86 -42.96 -15.70
N VAL A 24 14.19 -42.60 -16.93
CA VAL A 24 14.34 -41.20 -17.35
C VAL A 24 13.02 -40.44 -17.19
N THR A 25 11.89 -41.05 -17.56
CA THR A 25 10.57 -40.43 -17.37
C THR A 25 10.27 -40.19 -15.90
N VAL A 26 10.45 -41.18 -15.03
CA VAL A 26 10.24 -41.03 -13.58
C VAL A 26 11.15 -39.95 -13.00
N PHE A 27 12.42 -39.94 -13.39
CA PHE A 27 13.38 -38.93 -12.95
C PHE A 27 12.99 -37.51 -13.43
N SER A 28 12.56 -37.37 -14.68
CA SER A 28 12.09 -36.09 -15.23
C SER A 28 10.84 -35.60 -14.51
N PHE A 29 9.93 -36.50 -14.15
CA PHE A 29 8.73 -36.18 -13.38
C PHE A 29 9.10 -35.65 -12.00
N PHE A 30 10.08 -36.29 -11.34
CA PHE A 30 10.59 -35.85 -10.04
C PHE A 30 11.26 -34.48 -10.10
N LEU A 31 12.08 -34.23 -11.14
CA LEU A 31 12.70 -32.92 -11.36
C LEU A 31 11.66 -31.84 -11.64
N ASN A 32 10.65 -32.14 -12.45
CA ASN A 32 9.56 -31.21 -12.75
C ASN A 32 8.73 -30.90 -11.51
N TYR A 33 8.47 -31.89 -10.65
CA TYR A 33 7.80 -31.69 -9.37
C TYR A 33 8.57 -30.73 -8.45
N ILE A 34 9.89 -30.91 -8.32
CA ILE A 34 10.75 -30.00 -7.56
C ILE A 34 10.72 -28.58 -8.16
N LYS A 35 10.78 -28.47 -9.49
CA LYS A 35 10.75 -27.17 -10.18
C LYS A 35 9.42 -26.45 -9.95
N GLN A 36 8.31 -27.15 -10.03
CA GLN A 36 6.97 -26.60 -9.76
C GLN A 36 6.84 -26.08 -8.33
N GLN A 37 7.33 -26.82 -7.34
CA GLN A 37 7.33 -26.38 -5.94
C GLN A 37 8.12 -25.07 -5.77
N LYS A 38 9.31 -24.96 -6.38
CA LYS A 38 10.08 -23.70 -6.36
C LYS A 38 9.35 -22.54 -7.04
N THR A 39 8.72 -22.80 -8.19
CA THR A 39 7.94 -21.76 -8.89
C THR A 39 6.76 -21.28 -8.06
N LEU A 40 6.07 -22.18 -7.34
CA LEU A 40 5.00 -21.81 -6.42
C LEU A 40 5.51 -20.97 -5.25
N GLU A 41 6.65 -21.33 -4.65
CA GLU A 41 7.28 -20.52 -3.60
C GLU A 41 7.70 -19.13 -4.11
N GLU A 42 8.20 -19.03 -5.34
CA GLU A 42 8.54 -17.74 -5.97
C GLU A 42 7.30 -16.88 -6.24
N ILE A 43 6.21 -17.48 -6.72
CA ILE A 43 4.94 -16.78 -6.94
C ILE A 43 4.37 -16.30 -5.61
N ASP A 44 4.35 -17.16 -4.58
CA ASP A 44 3.91 -16.79 -3.23
C ASP A 44 4.72 -15.59 -2.71
N ASN A 45 6.06 -15.66 -2.78
CA ASN A 45 6.93 -14.58 -2.34
C ASN A 45 6.72 -13.28 -3.14
N LYS A 46 6.44 -13.39 -4.45
CA LYS A 46 6.14 -12.22 -5.29
C LYS A 46 4.80 -11.59 -4.91
N LEU A 47 3.76 -12.39 -4.69
CA LEU A 47 2.46 -11.91 -4.24
C LEU A 47 2.55 -11.26 -2.86
N PHE A 48 3.33 -11.85 -1.96
CA PHE A 48 3.62 -11.25 -0.66
C PHE A 48 4.31 -9.89 -0.79
N LYS A 49 5.36 -9.78 -1.60
CA LYS A 49 6.04 -8.50 -1.88
C LYS A 49 5.09 -7.47 -2.50
N GLN A 50 4.26 -7.87 -3.45
CA GLN A 50 3.25 -6.97 -4.03
C GLN A 50 2.23 -6.48 -3.00
N ALA A 51 1.78 -7.36 -2.09
CA ALA A 51 0.88 -6.96 -1.01
C ALA A 51 1.58 -5.97 -0.06
N LEU A 52 2.84 -6.22 0.28
CA LEU A 52 3.68 -5.37 1.11
C LEU A 52 3.90 -3.98 0.47
N GLU A 53 4.30 -3.94 -0.80
CA GLU A 53 4.57 -2.72 -1.57
C GLU A 53 3.31 -1.92 -1.90
N SER A 54 2.13 -2.55 -1.88
CA SER A 54 0.87 -1.86 -2.22
C SER A 54 0.46 -0.79 -1.21
N GLY A 55 1.06 -0.76 -0.01
CA GLY A 55 0.67 0.13 1.08
C GLY A 55 -0.72 -0.15 1.67
N ASP A 56 -1.43 -1.16 1.17
CA ASP A 56 -2.75 -1.57 1.64
C ASP A 56 -2.61 -2.61 2.76
N ILE A 57 -2.63 -2.12 4.00
CA ILE A 57 -2.53 -2.94 5.22
C ILE A 57 -3.60 -4.03 5.25
N LYS A 58 -4.80 -3.79 4.69
CA LYS A 58 -5.87 -4.80 4.66
C LYS A 58 -5.50 -5.95 3.74
N LYS A 59 -4.93 -5.68 2.55
CA LYS A 59 -4.44 -6.73 1.66
C LYS A 59 -3.31 -7.55 2.29
N LEU A 60 -2.35 -6.89 2.92
CA LEU A 60 -1.27 -7.56 3.64
C LEU A 60 -1.84 -8.43 4.78
N GLY A 61 -2.77 -7.88 5.57
CA GLY A 61 -3.45 -8.61 6.65
C GLY A 61 -4.19 -9.85 6.15
N SER A 62 -5.01 -9.72 5.10
CA SER A 62 -5.71 -10.86 4.49
C SER A 62 -4.75 -11.90 3.92
N TYR A 63 -3.60 -11.48 3.38
CA TYR A 63 -2.57 -12.41 2.89
C TYR A 63 -1.93 -13.17 4.06
N LEU A 64 -1.56 -12.48 5.14
CA LEU A 64 -0.95 -13.09 6.32
C LEU A 64 -1.93 -14.05 7.01
N ASP A 65 -3.19 -13.65 7.16
CA ASP A 65 -4.24 -14.49 7.76
C ASP A 65 -4.43 -15.79 6.96
N LYS A 66 -4.53 -15.68 5.63
CA LYS A 66 -4.69 -16.85 4.75
C LYS A 66 -3.48 -17.81 4.81
N ASN A 67 -2.26 -17.27 4.81
CA ASN A 67 -1.04 -18.07 4.62
C ASN A 67 -0.31 -18.44 5.92
N ILE A 68 -0.49 -17.68 6.98
CA ILE A 68 0.18 -17.85 8.28
C ILE A 68 -0.83 -18.03 9.41
N GLY A 69 -2.01 -17.40 9.33
CA GLY A 69 -3.05 -17.46 10.38
C GLY A 69 -3.52 -18.88 10.70
N ASN A 70 -3.43 -19.79 9.72
CA ASN A 70 -3.77 -21.21 9.90
C ASN A 70 -2.62 -22.07 10.45
N VAL A 71 -1.41 -21.52 10.62
CA VAL A 71 -0.25 -22.26 11.13
C VAL A 71 -0.31 -22.30 12.65
N THR A 72 -0.45 -23.51 13.21
CA THR A 72 -0.46 -23.68 14.67
C THR A 72 0.95 -23.61 15.26
N ILE A 73 1.05 -23.26 16.55
CA ILE A 73 2.34 -23.24 17.28
C ILE A 73 3.03 -24.61 17.23
N LYS A 74 2.25 -25.69 17.29
CA LYS A 74 2.77 -27.07 17.19
C LYS A 74 3.39 -27.34 15.83
N GLU A 75 2.75 -26.94 14.74
CA GLU A 75 3.29 -27.10 13.39
C GLU A 75 4.56 -26.26 13.20
N PHE A 76 4.56 -25.03 13.72
CA PHE A 76 5.75 -24.17 13.69
C PHE A 76 6.93 -24.77 14.46
N SER A 77 6.70 -25.37 15.64
CA SER A 77 7.78 -25.94 16.47
C SER A 77 8.29 -27.30 15.98
N THR A 78 7.45 -28.07 15.27
CA THR A 78 7.79 -29.44 14.84
C THR A 78 8.22 -29.55 13.38
N ASN A 79 7.90 -28.55 12.53
CA ASN A 79 8.22 -28.58 11.11
C ASN A 79 9.16 -27.45 10.68
N SER A 80 10.43 -27.80 10.43
CA SER A 80 11.48 -26.85 10.04
C SER A 80 11.21 -26.12 8.72
N LYS A 81 10.43 -26.69 7.81
CA LYS A 81 10.03 -26.00 6.56
C LYS A 81 9.02 -24.90 6.85
N ILE A 82 8.01 -25.17 7.67
CA ILE A 82 7.01 -24.18 8.11
C ILE A 82 7.71 -23.07 8.88
N GLN A 83 8.60 -23.42 9.81
CA GLN A 83 9.40 -22.46 10.56
C GLN A 83 10.18 -21.51 9.64
N LYS A 84 10.89 -22.06 8.64
CA LYS A 84 11.60 -21.25 7.64
C LYS A 84 10.65 -20.33 6.86
N LYS A 85 9.48 -20.82 6.44
CA LYS A 85 8.50 -20.02 5.68
C LYS A 85 7.98 -18.85 6.53
N VAL A 86 7.56 -19.11 7.78
CA VAL A 86 7.07 -18.08 8.71
C VAL A 86 8.16 -17.06 9.05
N ASN A 87 9.38 -17.51 9.37
CA ASN A 87 10.51 -16.64 9.66
C ASN A 87 10.85 -15.74 8.46
N ASN A 88 10.80 -16.27 7.23
CA ASN A 88 11.04 -15.48 6.02
C ASN A 88 10.00 -14.37 5.87
N TYR A 89 8.71 -14.65 6.10
CA TYR A 89 7.68 -13.61 6.07
C TYR A 89 7.90 -12.54 7.14
N ILE A 90 8.17 -12.93 8.39
CA ILE A 90 8.46 -11.97 9.48
C ILE A 90 9.66 -11.10 9.14
N GLN A 91 10.76 -11.69 8.64
CA GLN A 91 11.95 -10.94 8.25
C GLN A 91 11.68 -9.95 7.11
N ASN A 92 10.87 -10.33 6.12
CA ASN A 92 10.50 -9.41 5.05
C ASN A 92 9.60 -8.27 5.56
N ILE A 93 8.70 -8.52 6.51
CA ILE A 93 7.89 -7.47 7.17
C ILE A 93 8.80 -6.51 7.93
N ILE A 94 9.71 -7.04 8.76
CA ILE A 94 10.69 -6.24 9.53
C ILE A 94 11.55 -5.41 8.58
N SER A 95 12.07 -6.00 7.51
CA SER A 95 12.89 -5.31 6.52
C SER A 95 12.13 -4.21 5.78
N PHE A 96 10.82 -4.35 5.60
CA PHE A 96 9.99 -3.34 4.92
C PHE A 96 9.59 -2.20 5.85
N ILE A 97 9.24 -2.51 7.10
CA ILE A 97 8.97 -1.49 8.12
C ILE A 97 10.25 -0.71 8.45
N GLY A 98 11.42 -1.33 8.28
CA GLY A 98 12.72 -0.77 8.64
C GLY A 98 13.05 -0.99 10.11
N THR A 99 14.25 -0.62 10.51
CA THR A 99 14.63 -0.60 11.94
C THR A 99 14.07 0.64 12.64
N GLU A 100 13.98 0.62 13.97
CA GLU A 100 13.59 1.80 14.75
C GLU A 100 14.51 3.02 14.44
N GLU A 101 15.75 2.77 14.05
CA GLU A 101 16.71 3.78 13.60
C GLU A 101 16.39 4.31 12.20
N ASP A 102 15.89 3.47 11.28
CA ASP A 102 15.45 3.88 9.94
C ASP A 102 14.15 4.68 10.02
N ILE A 103 13.24 4.32 10.92
CA ILE A 103 12.01 5.08 11.20
C ILE A 103 12.38 6.45 11.77
N LYS A 104 13.29 6.52 12.75
CA LYS A 104 13.77 7.81 13.30
C LYS A 104 14.47 8.68 12.25
N LYS A 105 15.24 8.08 11.33
CA LYS A 105 15.88 8.79 10.20
C LYS A 105 14.90 9.21 9.11
N ALA A 106 13.84 8.43 8.87
CA ALA A 106 12.77 8.77 7.95
C ALA A 106 11.91 9.91 8.51
N ASP A 107 11.59 9.91 9.81
CA ASP A 107 10.95 11.04 10.49
C ASP A 107 11.83 12.30 10.40
N THR A 108 13.15 12.20 10.57
CA THR A 108 14.04 13.37 10.39
C THR A 108 14.16 13.87 8.94
N LYS A 109 13.84 13.04 7.94
CA LYS A 109 13.86 13.43 6.51
C LYS A 109 12.49 13.85 5.97
N LEU A 110 11.38 13.32 6.51
CA LEU A 110 10.02 13.77 6.22
C LEU A 110 9.65 15.04 7.01
N HIS A 111 10.27 15.29 8.17
CA HIS A 111 10.10 16.54 8.95
C HIS A 111 11.10 17.66 8.58
N LYS A 112 11.68 17.62 7.38
CA LYS A 112 12.46 18.75 6.86
C LYS A 112 12.14 19.10 5.41
N GLN A 113 10.87 19.00 5.02
CA GLN A 113 10.31 20.21 4.45
C GLN A 113 10.34 21.20 5.61
N GLU A 114 11.16 22.23 5.50
CA GLU A 114 11.05 23.38 6.38
C GLU A 114 9.60 23.82 6.29
N ILE A 115 8.80 23.42 7.28
CA ILE A 115 7.60 24.14 7.65
C ILE A 115 8.20 25.49 8.02
N ILE A 116 8.19 26.41 7.06
CA ILE A 116 8.42 27.81 7.29
C ILE A 116 7.34 28.16 8.30
N HIS A 117 7.69 28.08 9.59
CA HIS A 117 6.97 28.70 10.68
C HIS A 117 7.12 30.22 10.50
N ASP A 118 6.63 30.76 9.39
CA ASP A 118 6.21 32.16 9.29
C ASP A 118 4.88 32.23 10.06
N ASN A 119 4.98 32.04 11.37
CA ASN A 119 3.85 31.71 12.23
C ASN A 119 3.08 32.95 12.71
N ASP A 120 3.28 34.12 12.11
CA ASP A 120 2.77 35.36 12.71
C ASP A 120 1.68 36.10 11.92
N ASN A 121 1.28 35.67 10.70
CA ASN A 121 0.25 36.43 9.94
C ASN A 121 -0.68 35.63 9.02
N ILE A 122 -0.83 34.31 9.19
CA ILE A 122 -1.86 33.59 8.42
C ILE A 122 -3.23 33.99 8.97
N LYS A 123 -3.92 34.87 8.24
CA LYS A 123 -5.31 35.24 8.53
C LYS A 123 -6.18 34.00 8.35
N VAL A 124 -6.69 33.47 9.46
CA VAL A 124 -7.62 32.33 9.47
C VAL A 124 -8.97 32.81 8.95
N PRO A 125 -9.49 32.26 7.85
CA PRO A 125 -10.83 32.60 7.38
C PRO A 125 -11.91 32.14 8.37
N ASN A 126 -13.01 32.89 8.44
CA ASN A 126 -14.03 32.68 9.48
C ASN A 126 -14.64 31.27 9.45
N GLU A 127 -14.70 30.67 8.26
CA GLU A 127 -15.21 29.33 8.00
C GLU A 127 -14.38 28.22 8.66
N PHE A 128 -13.13 28.48 9.07
CA PHE A 128 -12.27 27.50 9.76
C PHE A 128 -12.41 27.49 11.28
N TYR A 129 -12.96 28.54 11.89
CA TYR A 129 -13.13 28.62 13.35
C TYR A 129 -13.91 27.45 13.96
N PRO A 130 -14.99 26.93 13.34
CA PRO A 130 -15.67 25.75 13.87
C PRO A 130 -14.74 24.56 14.03
N PHE A 131 -13.86 24.28 13.06
CA PHE A 131 -12.95 23.13 13.09
C PHE A 131 -11.89 23.29 14.18
N ILE A 132 -11.33 24.49 14.31
CA ILE A 132 -10.35 24.83 15.35
C ILE A 132 -10.97 24.70 16.74
N LYS A 133 -12.22 25.14 16.91
CA LYS A 133 -12.95 25.03 18.17
C LYS A 133 -13.16 23.56 18.57
N GLU A 134 -13.59 22.71 17.63
CA GLU A 134 -13.74 21.26 17.87
C GLU A 134 -12.42 20.61 18.30
N LEU A 135 -11.32 21.02 17.66
CA LEU A 135 -9.98 20.55 17.98
C LEU A 135 -9.58 20.94 19.42
N GLN A 136 -9.82 22.19 19.82
CA GLN A 136 -9.57 22.69 21.17
C GLN A 136 -10.41 21.99 22.25
N LEU A 137 -11.58 21.48 21.88
CA LEU A 137 -12.43 20.67 22.76
C LEU A 137 -11.98 19.21 22.86
N GLY A 138 -10.85 18.85 22.24
CA GLY A 138 -10.34 17.49 22.22
C GLY A 138 -11.16 16.55 21.33
N GLN A 139 -11.84 17.10 20.30
CA GLN A 139 -12.63 16.33 19.34
C GLN A 139 -12.02 16.34 17.94
N PRO A 140 -10.77 15.83 17.75
CA PRO A 140 -10.09 15.88 16.46
C PRO A 140 -10.84 15.13 15.37
N TRP A 141 -11.55 14.05 15.72
CA TRP A 141 -12.36 13.28 14.79
C TRP A 141 -13.48 14.12 14.14
N ASN A 142 -14.21 14.87 14.97
CA ASN A 142 -15.30 15.72 14.51
C ASN A 142 -14.76 16.90 13.68
N ALA A 143 -13.68 17.52 14.15
CA ALA A 143 -12.99 18.59 13.43
C ALA A 143 -12.57 18.16 12.01
N LEU A 144 -11.93 16.99 11.89
CA LEU A 144 -11.43 16.47 10.61
C LEU A 144 -12.56 15.98 9.68
N ALA A 145 -13.64 15.41 10.22
CA ALA A 145 -14.81 15.05 9.42
C ALA A 145 -15.47 16.30 8.78
N GLN A 146 -15.60 17.38 9.57
CA GLN A 146 -16.10 18.66 9.08
C GLN A 146 -15.15 19.31 8.07
N LEU A 147 -13.84 19.30 8.35
CA LEU A 147 -12.81 19.81 7.44
C LEU A 147 -12.87 19.08 6.08
N ARG A 148 -13.02 17.75 6.08
CA ARG A 148 -13.17 16.96 4.85
C ARG A 148 -14.34 17.44 3.99
N ARG A 149 -15.50 17.66 4.63
CA ARG A 149 -16.70 18.15 3.94
C ARG A 149 -16.47 19.57 3.42
N HIS A 150 -15.79 20.41 4.18
CA HIS A 150 -15.45 21.76 3.78
C HIS A 150 -14.53 21.78 2.55
N ILE A 151 -13.49 20.93 2.51
CA ILE A 151 -12.61 20.76 1.34
C ILE A 151 -13.43 20.34 0.12
N GLU A 152 -14.34 19.38 0.26
CA GLU A 152 -15.19 18.91 -0.84
C GLU A 152 -16.03 20.05 -1.45
N ILE A 153 -16.68 20.85 -0.61
CA ILE A 153 -17.52 21.98 -1.04
C ILE A 153 -16.68 23.00 -1.79
N ASN A 154 -15.55 23.44 -1.23
CA ASN A 154 -14.68 24.44 -1.85
C ASN A 154 -14.12 23.95 -3.20
N LEU A 155 -13.66 22.70 -3.29
CA LEU A 155 -13.16 22.15 -4.56
C LEU A 155 -14.25 22.11 -5.63
N ARG A 156 -15.49 21.79 -5.25
CA ARG A 156 -16.63 21.82 -6.16
C ARG A 156 -16.95 23.24 -6.63
N GLU A 157 -16.88 24.22 -5.73
CA GLU A 157 -17.05 25.63 -6.07
C GLU A 157 -15.95 26.15 -6.99
N ILE A 158 -14.69 25.75 -6.77
CA ILE A 158 -13.57 26.08 -7.65
C ILE A 158 -13.81 25.50 -9.05
N LEU A 159 -14.14 24.21 -9.17
CA LEU A 159 -14.43 23.59 -10.47
C LEU A 159 -15.60 24.28 -11.18
N LYS A 160 -16.65 24.66 -10.43
CA LYS A 160 -17.79 25.42 -10.96
C LYS A 160 -17.36 26.81 -11.45
N SER A 161 -16.46 27.50 -10.75
CA SER A 161 -15.96 28.81 -11.17
C SER A 161 -15.18 28.78 -12.49
N TYR A 162 -14.59 27.62 -12.83
CA TYR A 162 -13.94 27.37 -14.13
C TYR A 162 -14.87 26.78 -15.19
N ASN A 163 -16.20 26.76 -14.96
CA ASN A 163 -17.20 26.16 -15.84
C ASN A 163 -16.95 24.66 -16.15
N ILE A 164 -16.34 23.93 -15.22
CA ILE A 164 -16.12 22.49 -15.36
C ILE A 164 -17.34 21.76 -14.79
N GLU A 165 -18.13 21.18 -15.69
CA GLU A 165 -19.24 20.31 -15.30
C GLU A 165 -18.69 19.04 -14.65
N THR A 166 -19.01 18.86 -13.37
CA THR A 166 -18.74 17.61 -12.66
C THR A 166 -20.02 16.83 -12.44
N LYS A 167 -19.89 15.50 -12.45
CA LYS A 167 -20.98 14.63 -12.00
C LYS A 167 -21.31 14.93 -10.53
N GLU A 168 -22.57 14.72 -10.15
CA GLU A 168 -23.04 14.92 -8.77
C GLU A 168 -22.15 14.18 -7.75
N PHE A 169 -21.74 12.94 -8.06
CA PHE A 169 -20.97 12.07 -7.17
C PHE A 169 -19.49 11.92 -7.57
N ILE A 170 -18.76 13.03 -7.69
CA ILE A 170 -17.31 13.01 -7.89
C ILE A 170 -16.56 12.98 -6.54
N SER A 171 -15.49 12.18 -6.45
CA SER A 171 -14.65 12.12 -5.24
C SER A 171 -13.69 13.31 -5.14
N ILE A 172 -13.25 13.64 -3.92
CA ILE A 172 -12.25 14.70 -3.65
C ILE A 172 -10.96 14.45 -4.45
N SER A 173 -10.46 13.20 -4.46
CA SER A 173 -9.24 12.86 -5.19
C SER A 173 -9.38 13.08 -6.70
N GLN A 174 -10.55 12.80 -7.27
CA GLN A 174 -10.82 13.07 -8.68
C GLN A 174 -10.90 14.58 -8.94
N MET A 175 -11.55 15.35 -8.07
CA MET A 175 -11.59 16.82 -8.17
C MET A 175 -10.18 17.42 -8.16
N LEU A 176 -9.34 17.00 -7.21
CA LEU A 176 -7.94 17.43 -7.14
C LEU A 176 -7.15 17.00 -8.39
N SER A 177 -7.38 15.80 -8.91
CA SER A 177 -6.70 15.32 -10.13
C SER A 177 -7.11 16.14 -11.37
N ILE A 178 -8.37 16.55 -11.48
CA ILE A 178 -8.84 17.43 -12.56
C ILE A 178 -8.13 18.79 -12.46
N LEU A 179 -8.15 19.42 -11.28
CA LEU A 179 -7.51 20.72 -11.05
C LEU A 179 -6.01 20.69 -11.35
N ASP A 180 -5.32 19.63 -10.94
CA ASP A 180 -3.89 19.40 -11.20
C ASP A 180 -3.62 19.20 -12.70
N SER A 181 -4.40 18.32 -13.37
CA SER A 181 -4.22 18.04 -14.80
C SER A 181 -4.46 19.24 -15.71
N MET A 182 -5.32 20.17 -15.27
CA MET A 182 -5.64 21.39 -16.00
C MET A 182 -4.77 22.58 -15.56
N ASN A 183 -3.81 22.38 -14.64
CA ASN A 183 -2.97 23.41 -14.04
C ASN A 183 -3.76 24.61 -13.49
N LEU A 184 -4.95 24.37 -12.91
CA LEU A 184 -5.81 25.42 -12.36
C LEU A 184 -5.40 25.87 -10.97
N ILE A 185 -4.59 25.05 -10.29
CA ILE A 185 -4.03 25.31 -8.97
C ILE A 185 -2.57 24.83 -8.99
N PRO A 186 -1.63 25.58 -8.38
CA PRO A 186 -0.26 25.12 -8.20
C PRO A 186 -0.16 23.72 -7.56
N THR A 187 0.73 22.87 -8.11
CA THR A 187 0.92 21.49 -7.65
C THR A 187 1.27 21.39 -6.17
N SER A 188 1.96 22.39 -5.60
CA SER A 188 2.25 22.47 -4.17
C SER A 188 0.97 22.47 -3.32
N TYR A 189 -0.03 23.27 -3.69
CA TYR A 189 -1.30 23.33 -2.95
C TYR A 189 -2.16 22.09 -3.18
N ILE A 190 -2.05 21.46 -4.36
CA ILE A 190 -2.65 20.14 -4.59
C ILE A 190 -2.05 19.10 -3.65
N GLN A 191 -0.73 19.11 -3.43
CA GLN A 191 -0.06 18.21 -2.48
C GLN A 191 -0.51 18.46 -1.03
N ASP A 192 -0.58 19.73 -0.62
CA ASP A 192 -1.10 20.13 0.71
C ASP A 192 -2.54 19.62 0.93
N LEU A 193 -3.43 19.82 -0.05
CA LEU A 193 -4.81 19.35 0.02
C LEU A 193 -4.90 17.82 -0.01
N LYS A 194 -4.08 17.13 -0.81
CA LYS A 194 -3.99 15.65 -0.79
C LYS A 194 -3.57 15.14 0.58
N TYR A 195 -2.59 15.80 1.22
CA TYR A 195 -2.16 15.48 2.58
C TYR A 195 -3.31 15.66 3.58
N ALA A 196 -3.94 16.84 3.63
CA ALA A 196 -5.05 17.10 4.54
C ALA A 196 -6.21 16.11 4.34
N VAL A 197 -6.56 15.78 3.08
CA VAL A 197 -7.61 14.80 2.77
C VAL A 197 -7.23 13.39 3.24
N ALA A 198 -5.95 13.01 3.16
CA ALA A 198 -5.48 11.74 3.70
C ALA A 198 -5.68 11.66 5.21
N ILE A 199 -5.31 12.70 5.96
CA ILE A 199 -5.52 12.79 7.42
C ILE A 199 -7.01 12.74 7.76
N CYS A 200 -7.83 13.51 7.05
CA CYS A 200 -9.28 13.50 7.19
C CYS A 200 -9.89 12.11 6.96
N ASN A 201 -9.44 11.39 5.94
CA ASN A 201 -9.94 10.04 5.66
C ASN A 201 -9.54 9.04 6.75
N LYS A 202 -8.32 9.15 7.32
CA LYS A 202 -7.92 8.33 8.47
C LYS A 202 -8.90 8.53 9.63
N ALA A 203 -9.19 9.78 9.99
CA ALA A 203 -10.16 10.10 11.03
C ALA A 203 -11.55 9.50 10.72
N VAL A 204 -12.12 9.76 9.54
CA VAL A 204 -13.44 9.22 9.14
C VAL A 204 -13.52 7.69 9.20
N HIS A 205 -12.41 7.00 8.97
CA HIS A 205 -12.32 5.54 9.07
C HIS A 205 -12.05 5.01 10.50
N GLY A 206 -12.02 5.89 11.50
CA GLY A 206 -11.83 5.54 12.90
C GLY A 206 -10.38 5.22 13.26
N ILE A 207 -9.41 5.68 12.46
CA ILE A 207 -7.99 5.59 12.80
C ILE A 207 -7.66 6.74 13.76
N ASP A 208 -6.95 6.45 14.84
CA ASP A 208 -6.50 7.46 15.80
C ASP A 208 -5.57 8.47 15.13
N ILE A 209 -5.85 9.76 15.35
CA ILE A 209 -5.07 10.88 14.83
C ILE A 209 -4.58 11.71 16.00
N SER A 210 -3.29 12.01 16.00
CA SER A 210 -2.69 12.85 17.02
C SER A 210 -3.16 14.30 16.87
N LEU A 211 -3.23 15.04 17.98
CA LEU A 211 -3.60 16.46 17.96
C LEU A 211 -2.70 17.29 17.00
N PRO A 212 -1.36 17.13 17.01
CA PRO A 212 -0.49 17.85 16.07
C PRO A 212 -0.77 17.53 14.59
N GLU A 213 -1.05 16.27 14.26
CA GLU A 213 -1.36 15.85 12.88
C GLU A 213 -2.70 16.47 12.41
N ALA A 214 -3.68 16.58 13.31
CA ALA A 214 -4.94 17.25 13.01
C ALA A 214 -4.79 18.78 12.88
N GLU A 215 -3.99 19.41 13.74
CA GLU A 215 -3.64 20.84 13.64
C GLU A 215 -2.95 21.15 12.31
N GLU A 216 -1.97 20.34 11.92
CA GLU A 216 -1.25 20.50 10.66
C GLU A 216 -2.19 20.37 9.46
N ALA A 217 -3.07 19.36 9.44
CA ALA A 217 -4.04 19.17 8.37
C ALA A 217 -4.98 20.39 8.20
N ILE A 218 -5.36 21.05 9.30
CA ILE A 218 -6.14 22.29 9.26
C ILE A 218 -5.28 23.44 8.70
N GLN A 219 -4.06 23.62 9.21
CA GLN A 219 -3.17 24.72 8.80
C GLN A 219 -2.79 24.67 7.32
N VAL A 220 -2.42 23.49 6.80
CA VAL A 220 -2.09 23.32 5.39
C VAL A 220 -3.32 23.53 4.49
N THR A 221 -4.52 23.19 4.97
CA THR A 221 -5.77 23.49 4.25
C THR A 221 -6.05 25.00 4.20
N ILE A 222 -5.88 25.70 5.33
CA ILE A 222 -6.03 27.17 5.40
C ILE A 222 -5.04 27.84 4.45
N ARG A 223 -3.77 27.43 4.49
CA ARG A 223 -2.72 27.94 3.60
C ARG A 223 -3.09 27.74 2.13
N ALA A 224 -3.44 26.51 1.76
CA ALA A 224 -3.81 26.20 0.37
C ALA A 224 -4.99 27.04 -0.12
N PHE A 225 -6.09 27.14 0.64
CA PHE A 225 -7.25 27.92 0.20
C PHE A 225 -7.05 29.44 0.26
N ASN A 226 -6.25 29.96 1.19
CA ASN A 226 -5.90 31.37 1.21
C ASN A 226 -5.16 31.77 -0.08
N GLU A 227 -4.22 30.95 -0.54
CA GLU A 227 -3.49 31.23 -1.78
C GLU A 227 -4.38 31.02 -3.02
N ILE A 228 -5.16 29.93 -3.08
CA ILE A 228 -6.11 29.71 -4.19
C ILE A 228 -7.10 30.87 -4.35
N ASN A 229 -7.51 31.49 -3.25
CA ASN A 229 -8.44 32.62 -3.28
C ASN A 229 -7.78 33.97 -3.55
N LYS A 230 -6.46 34.11 -3.43
CA LYS A 230 -5.73 35.33 -3.84
C LYS A 230 -5.61 35.44 -5.36
N ASP A 231 -5.60 34.32 -6.05
CA ASP A 231 -5.45 34.24 -7.51
C ASP A 231 -6.78 34.45 -8.28
N LYS A 232 -7.89 34.69 -7.56
CA LYS A 232 -9.22 34.99 -8.13
C LYS A 232 -9.52 36.48 -8.09
#